data_AF-A0A2I0KZH5-F1
#
_entry.id   AF-A0A2I0KZH5-F1
#
_cell.length_a   1.000
_cell.length_b   1.000
_cell.length_c   1.000
_cell.angle_alpha   90.00
_cell.angle_beta   90.00
_cell.angle_gamma   90.00
#
_symmetry.space_group_name_H-M   'P 1'
#
loop_
_entity.id
_entity.type
_entity.pdbx_description
1 polymer ?
#
loop_
_entity_poly.entity_id
_entity_poly.type
_entity_poly.pdbx_seq_one_letter_code
_entity_poly.pdbx_strand_id
1 'polypeptide(L)'
;MGLDTPSGGHLSHGYYTPSGKSISAASIFFESLPYKVNPQTGYIDYDKLEEKALDFRPKILICGGSSYPREWDYARFRNIADKCGAVLMCDMAHTSGLVAAKV
;
A
#
# COMPACT_ATOMS: atom_id res chain seq x y z
N MET A 1 1.94 4.45 -4.88
CA MET A 1 2.55 3.24 -4.29
C MET A 1 1.54 2.63 -3.33
N GLY A 2 1.07 1.40 -3.59
CA GLY A 2 0.09 0.68 -2.77
C GLY A 2 0.56 -0.75 -2.44
N LEU A 3 -0.21 -1.47 -1.63
CA LEU A 3 0.09 -2.88 -1.31
C LEU A 3 -0.10 -3.74 -2.56
N ASP A 4 0.83 -4.66 -2.80
CA ASP A 4 0.75 -5.64 -3.89
C ASP A 4 -0.53 -6.47 -3.80
N THR A 5 -1.25 -6.68 -4.91
CA THR A 5 -2.55 -7.40 -4.91
C THR A 5 -2.43 -8.82 -4.32
N PRO A 6 -1.41 -9.63 -4.68
CA PRO A 6 -1.20 -10.94 -4.05
C PRO A 6 -0.80 -10.85 -2.56
N SER A 7 -0.34 -9.70 -2.08
CA SER A 7 -0.04 -9.44 -0.66
C SER A 7 -1.25 -8.92 0.13
N GLY A 8 -2.40 -8.70 -0.53
CA GLY A 8 -3.64 -8.27 0.10
C GLY A 8 -4.13 -6.87 -0.30
N GLY A 9 -3.44 -6.19 -1.22
CA GLY A 9 -3.87 -4.90 -1.77
C GLY A 9 -5.08 -4.99 -2.70
N HIS A 10 -5.65 -3.85 -3.07
CA HIS A 10 -6.77 -3.79 -4.01
C HIS A 10 -6.30 -3.41 -5.43
N LEU A 11 -7.06 -3.81 -6.46
CA LEU A 11 -6.71 -3.53 -7.86
C LEU A 11 -6.55 -2.04 -8.15
N SER A 12 -7.38 -1.18 -7.53
CA SER A 12 -7.31 0.28 -7.73
C SER A 12 -6.03 0.91 -7.18
N HIS A 13 -5.22 0.17 -6.41
CA HIS A 13 -3.97 0.67 -5.82
C HIS A 13 -2.76 0.59 -6.77
N GLY A 14 -3.01 0.36 -8.06
CA GLY A 14 -2.00 0.38 -9.11
C GLY A 14 -1.45 -1.00 -9.47
N TYR A 15 -2.32 -2.01 -9.59
CA TYR A 15 -1.94 -3.38 -9.94
C TYR A 15 -1.49 -3.53 -11.40
N TYR A 16 -0.33 -4.16 -11.59
CA TYR A 16 0.20 -4.68 -12.84
C TYR A 16 0.76 -6.10 -12.60
N THR A 17 0.86 -6.93 -13.64
CA THR A 17 1.36 -8.30 -13.51
C THR A 17 2.89 -8.33 -13.31
N PRO A 18 3.47 -9.43 -12.79
CA PRO A 18 4.93 -9.59 -12.72
C PRO A 18 5.65 -9.46 -14.07
N SER A 19 4.95 -9.77 -15.18
CA SER A 19 5.43 -9.57 -16.55
C SER A 19 5.36 -8.12 -17.04
N GLY A 20 4.92 -7.18 -16.21
CA GLY A 20 4.84 -5.75 -16.52
C GLY A 20 3.57 -5.31 -17.24
N LYS A 21 2.57 -6.18 -17.41
CA LYS A 21 1.30 -5.79 -18.04
C LYS A 21 0.47 -4.99 -17.02
N SER A 22 0.24 -3.71 -17.29
CA SER A 22 -0.70 -2.88 -16.52
C SER A 22 -2.12 -3.45 -16.62
N ILE A 23 -2.76 -3.64 -15.47
CA ILE A 23 -4.13 -4.22 -15.37
C ILE A 23 -5.10 -3.16 -14.88
N SER A 24 -4.76 -2.47 -13.80
CA SER A 24 -5.60 -1.39 -13.28
C SER A 24 -5.42 -0.11 -14.10
N ALA A 25 -6.49 0.68 -14.25
CA ALA A 25 -6.38 2.02 -14.83
C ALA A 25 -5.35 2.88 -14.06
N ALA A 26 -5.25 2.70 -12.74
CA ALA A 26 -4.25 3.37 -11.92
C ALA A 26 -2.81 3.07 -12.39
N SER A 27 -2.49 1.83 -12.78
CA SER A 27 -1.18 1.46 -13.35
C SER A 27 -0.98 1.80 -14.83
N ILE A 28 -2.01 2.33 -15.49
CA ILE A 28 -1.93 2.80 -16.88
C ILE A 28 -1.68 4.32 -16.90
N PHE A 29 -2.43 5.06 -16.07
CA PHE A 29 -2.35 6.53 -16.02
C PHE A 29 -1.30 7.04 -15.02
N PHE A 30 -0.89 6.22 -14.06
CA PHE A 30 0.11 6.57 -13.06
C PHE A 30 1.18 5.49 -12.95
N GLU A 31 2.38 5.92 -12.60
CA GLU A 31 3.47 5.01 -12.27
C GLU A 31 3.25 4.41 -10.88
N SER A 32 3.20 3.09 -10.83
CA SER A 32 2.99 2.33 -9.60
C SER A 32 4.19 1.46 -9.29
N LEU A 33 4.60 1.45 -8.03
CA LEU A 33 5.56 0.50 -7.48
C LEU A 33 4.96 -0.08 -6.19
N PRO A 34 4.70 -1.40 -6.09
CA PRO A 34 4.05 -1.96 -4.93
C PRO A 34 5.03 -2.28 -3.80
N TYR A 35 4.57 -2.10 -2.57
CA TYR A 35 5.18 -2.72 -1.38
C TYR A 35 4.50 -4.05 -1.08
N LYS A 36 5.15 -4.90 -0.28
CA LYS A 36 4.72 -6.29 -0.06
C LYS A 36 4.70 -6.64 1.42
N VAL A 37 4.05 -7.76 1.72
CA VAL A 37 4.24 -8.44 3.01
C VAL A 37 5.56 -9.22 3.01
N ASN A 38 6.08 -9.45 4.21
CA ASN A 38 7.09 -10.47 4.46
C ASN A 38 6.44 -11.86 4.26
N PRO A 39 6.95 -12.70 3.34
CA PRO A 39 6.30 -13.98 3.01
C PRO A 39 6.38 -15.03 4.13
N GLN A 40 7.26 -14.87 5.11
CA GLN A 40 7.36 -15.77 6.27
C GLN A 40 6.36 -15.40 7.37
N THR A 41 6.12 -14.10 7.60
CA THR A 41 5.27 -13.64 8.71
C THR A 41 3.87 -13.23 8.27
N GLY A 42 3.70 -12.90 6.99
CA GLY A 42 2.47 -12.33 6.43
C GLY A 42 2.20 -10.88 6.85
N TYR A 43 3.11 -10.21 7.56
CA TYR A 43 2.98 -8.78 7.91
C TYR A 43 3.60 -7.89 6.84
N ILE A 44 3.11 -6.65 6.69
CA ILE A 44 3.74 -5.67 5.81
C ILE A 44 5.22 -5.50 6.21
N ASP A 45 6.11 -5.56 5.23
CA ASP A 45 7.54 -5.32 5.44
C ASP A 45 7.79 -3.81 5.38
N TYR A 46 7.62 -3.15 6.54
CA TYR A 46 7.71 -1.69 6.65
C TYR A 46 9.10 -1.13 6.36
N ASP A 47 10.15 -1.91 6.60
CA ASP A 47 11.53 -1.49 6.35
C ASP A 47 11.82 -1.52 4.84
N LYS A 48 11.40 -2.57 4.13
CA LYS A 48 11.46 -2.57 2.66
C LYS A 48 10.52 -1.56 2.02
N LEU A 49 9.36 -1.29 2.63
CA LEU A 49 8.48 -0.22 2.19
C LEU A 49 9.20 1.13 2.29
N GLU A 50 9.85 1.41 3.41
CA GLU A 50 10.60 2.66 3.59
C GLU A 50 11.73 2.79 2.57
N GLU A 51 12.57 1.77 2.43
CA GLU A 51 13.66 1.72 1.44
C GLU A 51 13.14 2.06 0.04
N LYS A 52 12.12 1.33 -0.43
CA LYS A 52 11.52 1.55 -1.74
C LYS A 52 10.87 2.92 -1.88
N ALA A 53 10.24 3.44 -0.84
CA ALA A 53 9.58 4.74 -0.90
C ALA A 53 10.60 5.89 -1.01
N LEU A 54 11.77 5.75 -0.38
CA LEU A 54 12.85 6.73 -0.49
C LEU A 54 13.49 6.73 -1.89
N ASP A 55 13.63 5.56 -2.50
CA ASP A 55 14.17 5.43 -3.87
C ASP A 55 13.16 5.86 -4.94
N PHE A 56 11.92 5.37 -4.85
CA PHE A 56 10.88 5.61 -5.84
C PHE A 56 10.23 7.00 -5.72
N ARG A 57 10.30 7.63 -4.54
CA ARG A 57 9.73 8.96 -4.24
C ARG A 57 8.26 9.08 -4.68
N PRO A 58 7.35 8.22 -4.18
CA PRO A 58 5.95 8.25 -4.59
C PRO A 58 5.31 9.58 -4.22
N LYS A 59 4.43 10.11 -5.09
CA LYS A 59 3.60 11.28 -4.74
C LYS A 59 2.45 10.92 -3.79
N ILE A 60 1.96 9.68 -3.88
CA ILE A 60 0.94 9.13 -2.99
C ILE A 60 1.39 7.76 -2.50
N LEU A 61 1.40 7.60 -1.18
CA LEU A 61 1.54 6.33 -0.48
C LEU A 61 0.15 5.90 0.01
N ILE A 62 -0.28 4.71 -0.37
CA ILE A 62 -1.61 4.16 -0.05
C ILE A 62 -1.45 3.08 1.01
N CYS A 63 -2.13 3.21 2.14
CA CYS A 63 -2.40 2.12 3.09
C CYS A 63 -3.86 1.71 3.02
N GLY A 64 -4.19 0.49 3.44
CA GLY A 64 -5.49 -0.13 3.19
C GLY A 64 -5.40 -1.22 2.12
N GLY A 65 -6.34 -2.18 2.18
CA GLY A 65 -6.30 -3.38 1.35
C GLY A 65 -7.58 -4.20 1.49
N SER A 66 -7.68 -5.26 0.67
CA SER A 66 -8.89 -6.08 0.58
C SER A 66 -8.79 -7.40 1.32
N SER A 67 -7.60 -7.99 1.41
CA SER A 67 -7.39 -9.32 2.01
C SER A 67 -6.19 -9.35 2.96
N TYR A 68 -5.88 -8.21 3.58
CA TYR A 68 -4.89 -8.13 4.65
C TYR A 68 -5.57 -8.30 6.04
N PRO A 69 -5.29 -9.38 6.79
CA PRO A 69 -6.06 -9.74 7.99
C PRO A 69 -5.51 -9.14 9.30
N ARG A 70 -4.66 -8.11 9.21
CA ARG A 70 -4.02 -7.46 10.37
C ARG A 70 -4.32 -5.98 10.34
N GLU A 71 -4.18 -5.34 11.50
CA GLU A 71 -4.21 -3.88 11.56
C GLU A 71 -2.96 -3.23 10.97
N TRP A 72 -3.14 -1.97 10.59
CA TRP A 72 -2.14 -1.17 9.91
C TRP A 72 -1.38 -0.31 10.90
N ASP A 73 -0.06 -0.26 10.79
CA ASP A 73 0.75 0.70 11.54
C ASP A 73 0.71 2.05 10.83
N TYR A 74 -0.38 2.79 11.05
CA TYR A 74 -0.61 4.10 10.43
C TYR A 74 0.48 5.11 10.80
N ALA A 75 1.07 5.02 12.00
CA ALA A 75 2.15 5.89 12.44
C ALA A 75 3.42 5.63 11.62
N ARG A 76 3.77 4.36 11.39
CA ARG A 76 4.90 3.98 10.52
C ARG A 76 4.69 4.45 9.08
N PHE A 77 3.49 4.28 8.53
CA PHE A 77 3.13 4.82 7.21
C PHE A 77 3.28 6.35 7.14
N ARG A 78 2.81 7.07 8.15
CA ARG A 78 2.95 8.54 8.22
C ARG A 78 4.41 8.95 8.21
N ASN A 79 5.23 8.33 9.05
CA ASN A 79 6.66 8.62 9.11
C ASN A 79 7.35 8.44 7.74
N ILE A 80 7.07 7.34 7.04
CA ILE A 80 7.65 7.06 5.72
C ILE A 80 7.19 8.10 4.68
N ALA A 81 5.89 8.38 4.65
CA ALA A 81 5.33 9.36 3.72
C ALA A 81 5.90 10.78 3.99
N ASP A 82 6.18 11.16 5.23
CA ASP A 82 6.84 12.44 5.55
C ASP A 82 8.28 12.49 5.02
N LYS A 83 9.05 11.40 5.20
CA LYS A 83 10.44 11.32 4.71
C LYS A 83 10.53 11.44 3.18
N CYS A 84 9.59 10.84 2.44
CA CYS A 84 9.59 10.91 0.98
C CYS A 84 8.77 12.08 0.40
N GLY A 85 8.04 12.83 1.24
CA GLY A 85 7.20 13.96 0.83
C GLY A 85 5.92 13.53 0.09
N ALA A 86 5.37 12.36 0.44
CA ALA A 86 4.16 11.81 -0.15
C ALA A 86 2.89 12.21 0.62
N VAL A 87 1.79 12.34 -0.11
CA VAL A 87 0.45 12.26 0.49
C VAL A 87 0.25 10.84 0.99
N LEU A 88 -0.18 10.69 2.25
CA LEU A 88 -0.63 9.41 2.78
C LEU A 88 -2.15 9.31 2.59
N MET A 89 -2.60 8.29 1.86
CA MET A 89 -4.02 8.00 1.63
C MET A 89 -4.38 6.67 2.28
N CYS A 90 -5.42 6.63 3.11
CA CYS A 90 -5.95 5.39 3.66
C CYS A 90 -7.23 4.98 2.91
N ASP A 91 -7.19 3.81 2.27
CA ASP A 91 -8.38 3.13 1.74
C ASP A 91 -8.92 2.16 2.80
N MET A 92 -9.80 2.67 3.66
CA MET A 92 -10.41 1.90 4.75
C MET A 92 -11.69 1.16 4.32
N ALA A 93 -11.91 0.87 3.04
CA ALA A 93 -13.18 0.31 2.56
C ALA A 93 -13.65 -0.92 3.36
N HIS A 94 -12.77 -1.90 3.56
CA HIS A 94 -13.09 -3.15 4.27
C HIS A 94 -13.29 -2.99 5.78
N THR A 95 -12.63 -2.02 6.43
CA THR A 95 -12.66 -1.84 7.88
C THR A 95 -13.45 -0.60 8.31
N SER A 96 -14.05 0.13 7.37
CA SER A 96 -14.74 1.41 7.63
C SER A 96 -15.79 1.33 8.75
N GLY A 97 -16.56 0.24 8.83
CA GLY A 97 -17.51 0.02 9.92
C GLY A 97 -16.85 -0.18 11.29
N LEU A 98 -15.72 -0.89 11.35
CA LEU A 98 -14.94 -1.08 12.58
C LEU A 98 -14.33 0.24 13.05
N VAL A 99 -13.75 1.00 12.11
CA VAL A 99 -13.22 2.35 12.37
C VAL A 99 -14.30 3.29 12.89
N ALA A 100 -15.49 3.29 12.27
CA ALA A 100 -16.61 4.11 12.71
C ALA A 100 -17.11 3.74 14.11
N ALA A 101 -17.15 2.44 14.41
CA ALA A 101 -17.55 1.91 15.72
C ALA A 101 -16.46 2.02 16.79
N LYS A 102 -15.21 2.29 16.41
CA LYS A 102 -14.01 2.33 17.27
C LYS A 102 -13.75 1.00 17.98
N VAL A 103 -13.81 -0.10 17.22
CA VAL A 103 -13.61 -1.49 17.70
C VAL A 103 -12.61 -2.25 16.85
#